data_AF-A0A9Q0BSE5-F1
#
_entry.id   AF-A0A9Q0BSE5-F1
#
_cell.length_a   1.000
_cell.length_b   1.000
_cell.length_c   1.000
_cell.angle_alpha   90.00
_cell.angle_beta   90.00
_cell.angle_gamma   90.00
#
_symmetry.space_group_name_H-M   'P 1'
#
loop_
_entity.id
_entity.type
_entity.pdbx_description
1 polymer ?
#
loop_
_entity_poly.entity_id
_entity_poly.type
_entity_poly.pdbx_seq_one_letter_code
_entity_poly.pdbx_strand_id
1 'polypeptide(L)'
;MPRVKPTKKLDVLGNLDLRPEDAVGDYISSKQQNKFFVIPPNSDSAGDSIELIFVNNLREHEAMLKLQEEMLTSAKRQSKVNSTRVRNMYKIQERLRRRFIEVNSFIKDCAEKKRAAEKTAQGETLYHKELGEGIESFKEEIGELKAFREALKATVQEFQPYEKVLDEVVKVSSIFVSPKDCIDRCDALMLAQVEINKLEHQKLLEIESMRQRMVQITNEAALTVLGLKNDLARLERSYNESRVQCLRWEKILASTKDAINNSYMDKERTIDAITNLHRILCRRRDIPSSSARGDLVKLLDSIKNEVEILTGVLKEVESSDPAVKLEEVRDVTFC
;
A
#
# COMPACT_ATOMS: atom_id res chain seq x y z
N MET A 1 51.22 -40.36 -114.15
CA MET A 1 50.69 -39.12 -113.52
C MET A 1 51.72 -38.61 -112.51
N PRO A 2 51.70 -37.34 -112.08
CA PRO A 2 51.35 -36.06 -112.74
C PRO A 2 52.63 -35.16 -112.77
N ARG A 3 52.73 -33.81 -112.73
CA ARG A 3 51.81 -32.64 -112.65
C ARG A 3 52.25 -31.51 -113.61
N VAL A 4 51.25 -30.69 -113.94
CA VAL A 4 51.14 -29.30 -114.45
C VAL A 4 52.33 -28.31 -114.29
N LYS A 5 52.37 -27.31 -115.21
CA LYS A 5 53.28 -26.12 -115.30
C LYS A 5 53.02 -25.07 -114.17
N PRO A 6 53.83 -23.98 -114.01
CA PRO A 6 53.91 -22.87 -114.97
C PRO A 6 55.25 -22.75 -115.73
N THR A 7 55.30 -21.94 -116.79
CA THR A 7 56.46 -21.79 -117.68
C THR A 7 57.54 -20.86 -117.10
N LYS A 8 58.73 -21.41 -116.82
CA LYS A 8 59.94 -20.67 -116.43
C LYS A 8 60.94 -20.53 -117.60
N LYS A 9 60.69 -19.62 -118.54
CA LYS A 9 61.72 -19.07 -119.46
C LYS A 9 61.40 -17.62 -119.78
N LEU A 10 62.39 -16.75 -119.61
CA LEU A 10 62.54 -15.47 -120.30
C LEU A 10 63.80 -15.57 -121.16
N ASP A 11 63.86 -14.79 -122.25
CA ASP A 11 64.82 -15.04 -123.32
C ASP A 11 66.26 -14.64 -122.99
N VAL A 12 67.20 -15.35 -123.63
CA VAL A 12 68.64 -15.22 -123.39
C VAL A 12 69.22 -14.08 -124.21
N LEU A 13 69.74 -13.04 -123.54
CA LEU A 13 70.49 -11.94 -124.14
C LEU A 13 71.99 -12.09 -123.83
N GLY A 14 72.62 -13.07 -124.47
CA GLY A 14 74.04 -13.39 -124.29
C GLY A 14 74.35 -14.25 -123.06
N ASN A 15 75.64 -14.50 -122.81
CA ASN A 15 76.13 -15.49 -121.85
C ASN A 15 76.05 -15.06 -120.35
N LEU A 16 75.16 -14.13 -119.98
CA LEU A 16 74.94 -13.76 -118.59
C LEU A 16 73.65 -14.43 -118.07
N ASP A 17 73.85 -15.40 -117.17
CA ASP A 17 72.80 -16.22 -116.56
C ASP A 17 72.05 -15.42 -115.48
N LEU A 18 71.07 -14.62 -115.90
CA LEU A 18 70.29 -13.69 -115.06
C LEU A 18 69.37 -14.41 -114.05
N ARG A 19 69.96 -14.98 -113.00
CA ARG A 19 69.25 -15.55 -111.85
C ARG A 19 68.69 -14.44 -110.96
N PRO A 20 67.37 -14.32 -110.79
CA PRO A 20 66.75 -13.20 -110.08
C PRO A 20 66.98 -13.23 -108.56
N GLU A 21 67.39 -14.38 -108.02
CA GLU A 21 67.74 -14.55 -106.60
C GLU A 21 69.12 -13.92 -106.30
N ASP A 22 70.07 -14.04 -107.23
CA ASP A 22 71.43 -13.48 -107.12
C ASP A 22 71.48 -11.99 -107.50
N ALA A 23 70.60 -11.54 -108.41
CA ALA A 23 70.61 -10.20 -109.02
C ALA A 23 70.54 -9.01 -108.03
N VAL A 24 69.96 -9.19 -106.84
CA VAL A 24 69.96 -8.16 -105.79
C VAL A 24 71.35 -8.03 -105.15
N GLY A 25 72.05 -9.15 -104.97
CA GLY A 25 73.44 -9.19 -104.55
C GLY A 25 74.38 -8.53 -105.57
N ASP A 26 74.17 -8.80 -106.86
CA ASP A 26 74.92 -8.16 -107.95
C ASP A 26 74.66 -6.64 -108.03
N TYR A 27 73.40 -6.19 -107.85
CA TYR A 27 73.09 -4.76 -107.82
C TYR A 27 73.76 -4.05 -106.64
N ILE A 28 73.72 -4.65 -105.44
CA ILE A 28 74.40 -4.11 -104.26
C ILE A 28 75.92 -4.12 -104.47
N SER A 29 76.48 -5.19 -105.03
CA SER A 29 77.91 -5.31 -105.33
C SER A 29 78.36 -4.29 -106.37
N SER A 30 77.57 -4.06 -107.42
CA SER A 30 77.80 -3.01 -108.42
C SER A 30 77.72 -1.61 -107.79
N LYS A 31 76.77 -1.35 -106.89
CA LYS A 31 76.68 -0.07 -106.15
C LYS A 31 77.81 0.13 -105.16
N GLN A 32 78.37 -0.93 -104.57
CA GLN A 32 79.55 -0.88 -103.71
C GLN A 32 80.83 -0.72 -104.54
N GLN A 33 80.98 -1.44 -105.66
CA GLN A 33 82.07 -1.24 -106.61
C GLN A 33 82.11 0.21 -107.08
N ASN A 34 81.01 0.79 -107.57
CA ASN A 34 80.95 2.21 -107.94
C ASN A 34 81.28 3.20 -106.80
N LYS A 35 81.37 2.75 -105.54
CA LYS A 35 81.72 3.55 -104.36
C LYS A 35 83.13 3.32 -103.83
N PHE A 36 83.77 2.22 -104.23
CA PHE A 36 85.12 1.79 -103.81
C PHE A 36 86.07 1.50 -104.98
N PHE A 37 85.63 1.72 -106.23
CA PHE A 37 86.47 1.62 -107.41
C PHE A 37 87.50 2.74 -107.38
N VAL A 38 88.71 2.41 -106.94
CA VAL A 38 89.87 3.30 -107.07
C VAL A 38 90.16 3.41 -108.56
N ILE A 39 89.67 4.49 -109.18
CA ILE A 39 89.98 4.85 -110.56
C ILE A 39 91.50 4.94 -110.66
N PRO A 40 92.17 4.15 -111.52
CA PRO A 40 93.61 4.26 -111.70
C PRO A 40 93.98 5.70 -112.11
N PRO A 41 95.09 6.27 -111.60
CA PRO A 41 95.49 7.61 -111.99
C PRO A 41 95.78 7.63 -113.50
N ASN A 42 95.00 8.41 -114.26
CA ASN A 42 95.11 8.51 -115.71
C ASN A 42 96.44 9.17 -116.10
N SER A 43 97.48 8.38 -116.37
CA SER A 43 98.82 8.87 -116.71
C SER A 43 98.90 9.67 -118.01
N ASP A 44 97.94 9.48 -118.93
CA ASP A 44 97.78 10.22 -120.18
C ASP A 44 96.57 11.18 -120.18
N SER A 45 96.02 11.49 -119.00
CA SER A 45 95.28 12.75 -118.84
C SER A 45 96.29 13.80 -118.37
N ALA A 46 96.32 14.96 -119.01
CA ALA A 46 96.97 16.11 -118.40
C ALA A 46 96.30 16.34 -117.04
N GLY A 47 97.07 16.17 -115.95
CA GLY A 47 96.54 16.36 -114.61
C GLY A 47 96.06 17.80 -114.45
N ASP A 48 94.91 17.98 -113.78
CA ASP A 48 94.32 19.30 -113.54
C ASP A 48 95.41 20.27 -113.08
N SER A 49 95.62 21.34 -113.85
CA SER A 49 96.69 22.28 -113.54
C SER A 49 96.48 22.87 -112.14
N ILE A 50 97.54 23.38 -111.50
CA ILE A 50 97.42 24.03 -110.19
C ILE A 50 96.35 25.14 -110.24
N GLU A 51 96.22 25.82 -111.38
CA GLU A 51 95.19 26.81 -111.68
C GLU A 51 93.78 26.19 -111.76
N LEU A 52 93.61 25.04 -112.41
CA LEU A 52 92.33 24.34 -112.53
C LEU A 52 91.88 23.74 -111.19
N ILE A 53 92.80 23.15 -110.43
CA ILE A 53 92.57 22.69 -109.05
C ILE A 53 92.22 23.88 -108.15
N PHE A 54 92.90 25.02 -108.29
CA PHE A 54 92.59 26.25 -107.55
C PHE A 54 91.21 26.80 -107.93
N VAL A 55 90.85 26.83 -109.21
CA VAL A 55 89.51 27.21 -109.68
C VAL A 55 88.43 26.27 -109.16
N ASN A 56 88.68 24.96 -109.08
CA ASN A 56 87.70 24.03 -108.51
C ASN A 56 87.59 24.18 -106.98
N ASN A 57 88.70 24.31 -106.26
CA ASN A 57 88.68 24.60 -104.82
C ASN A 57 87.99 25.94 -104.50
N LEU A 58 88.17 26.98 -105.33
CA LEU A 58 87.42 28.23 -105.19
C LEU A 58 85.92 28.04 -105.40
N ARG A 59 85.51 27.25 -106.40
CA ARG A 59 84.09 26.91 -106.63
C ARG A 59 83.49 26.10 -105.50
N GLU A 60 84.21 25.13 -104.96
CA GLU A 60 83.79 24.33 -103.81
C GLU A 60 83.76 25.13 -102.51
N HIS A 61 84.72 26.05 -102.30
CA HIS A 61 84.72 27.00 -101.19
C HIS A 61 83.56 27.99 -101.30
N GLU A 62 83.28 28.55 -102.48
CA GLU A 62 82.09 29.36 -102.73
C GLU A 62 80.79 28.57 -102.49
N ALA A 63 80.73 27.31 -102.92
CA ALA A 63 79.58 26.44 -102.68
C ALA A 63 79.42 26.12 -101.18
N MET A 64 80.51 25.89 -100.44
CA MET A 64 80.49 25.74 -98.99
C MET A 64 80.06 27.02 -98.28
N LEU A 65 80.50 28.21 -98.70
CA LEU A 65 80.05 29.47 -98.11
C LEU A 65 78.55 29.69 -98.36
N LYS A 66 78.06 29.44 -99.58
CA LYS A 66 76.62 29.50 -99.92
C LYS A 66 75.81 28.49 -99.08
N LEU A 67 76.27 27.24 -98.98
CA LEU A 67 75.65 26.22 -98.13
C LEU A 67 75.70 26.57 -96.65
N GLN A 68 76.79 27.15 -96.15
CA GLN A 68 76.92 27.60 -94.77
C GLN A 68 75.95 28.74 -94.48
N GLU A 69 75.77 29.69 -95.40
CA GLU A 69 74.76 30.75 -95.28
C GLU A 69 73.33 30.20 -95.35
N GLU A 70 73.05 29.24 -96.24
CA GLU A 70 71.76 28.52 -96.29
C GLU A 70 71.48 27.76 -94.99
N MET A 71 72.47 27.07 -94.42
CA MET A 71 72.34 26.39 -93.13
C MET A 71 72.16 27.38 -91.98
N LEU A 72 72.89 28.50 -91.95
CA LEU A 72 72.79 29.51 -90.89
C LEU A 72 71.46 30.27 -90.96
N THR A 73 71.00 30.63 -92.16
CA THR A 73 69.67 31.24 -92.37
C THR A 73 68.55 30.25 -92.05
N SER A 74 68.69 28.98 -92.41
CA SER A 74 67.75 27.92 -92.04
C SER A 74 67.73 27.67 -90.53
N ALA A 75 68.87 27.63 -89.84
CA ALA A 75 68.94 27.52 -88.38
C ALA A 75 68.34 28.75 -87.69
N LYS A 76 68.58 29.98 -88.20
CA LYS A 76 67.92 31.21 -87.73
C LYS A 76 66.39 31.15 -87.93
N ARG A 77 65.90 30.60 -89.05
CA ARG A 77 64.46 30.35 -89.29
C ARG A 77 63.90 29.30 -88.31
N GLN A 78 64.56 28.16 -88.17
CA GLN A 78 64.19 27.06 -87.27
C GLN A 78 64.12 27.52 -85.81
N SER A 79 65.08 28.34 -85.36
CA SER A 79 65.11 28.92 -84.01
C SER A 79 63.97 29.91 -83.78
N LYS A 80 63.63 30.76 -84.77
CA LYS A 80 62.44 31.63 -84.72
C LYS A 80 61.12 30.83 -84.67
N VAL A 81 61.02 29.72 -85.41
CA VAL A 81 59.85 28.81 -85.36
C VAL A 81 59.76 28.08 -84.03
N ASN A 82 60.87 27.57 -83.48
CA ASN A 82 60.85 26.85 -82.20
C ASN A 82 60.63 27.79 -81.01
N SER A 83 61.21 28.99 -80.98
CA SER A 83 60.95 29.98 -79.92
C SER A 83 59.50 30.49 -79.94
N THR A 84 58.87 30.64 -81.11
CA THR A 84 57.43 30.95 -81.20
C THR A 84 56.55 29.76 -80.80
N ARG A 85 56.90 28.52 -81.17
CA ARG A 85 56.23 27.29 -80.68
C ARG A 85 56.28 27.17 -79.16
N VAL A 86 57.45 27.33 -78.53
CA VAL A 86 57.63 27.28 -77.07
C VAL A 86 56.83 28.39 -76.38
N ARG A 87 56.88 29.63 -76.90
CA ARG A 87 56.06 30.74 -76.39
C ARG A 87 54.56 30.46 -76.48
N ASN A 88 54.10 29.81 -77.56
CA ASN A 88 52.71 29.41 -77.71
C ASN A 88 52.33 28.26 -76.77
N MET A 89 53.22 27.28 -76.54
CA MET A 89 53.01 26.21 -75.56
C MET A 89 52.80 26.78 -74.16
N TYR A 90 53.65 27.70 -73.69
CA TYR A 90 53.47 28.36 -72.39
C TYR A 90 52.16 29.16 -72.31
N LYS A 91 51.77 29.89 -73.37
CA LYS A 91 50.46 30.56 -73.44
C LYS A 91 49.28 29.58 -73.30
N ILE A 92 49.37 28.40 -73.90
CA ILE A 92 48.35 27.35 -73.82
C ILE A 92 48.32 26.73 -72.41
N GLN A 93 49.49 26.36 -71.86
CA GLN A 93 49.61 25.82 -70.50
C GLN A 93 49.04 26.79 -69.45
N GLU A 94 49.31 28.08 -69.60
CA GLU A 94 48.81 29.13 -68.70
C GLU A 94 47.29 29.35 -68.84
N ARG A 95 46.75 29.29 -70.07
CA ARG A 95 45.29 29.28 -70.30
C ARG A 95 44.61 28.04 -69.70
N LEU A 96 45.28 26.88 -69.75
CA LEU A 96 44.79 25.64 -69.14
C LEU A 96 44.83 25.71 -67.61
N ARG A 97 45.87 26.29 -67.01
CA ARG A 97 45.94 26.53 -65.54
C ARG A 97 44.80 27.40 -65.05
N ARG A 98 44.54 28.53 -65.70
CA ARG A 98 43.41 29.40 -65.33
C ARG A 98 42.07 28.68 -65.43
N ARG A 99 41.82 27.99 -66.55
CA ARG A 99 40.62 27.15 -66.71
C ARG A 99 40.50 26.05 -65.65
N PHE A 100 41.59 25.43 -65.23
CA PHE A 100 41.58 24.43 -64.17
C PHE A 100 41.25 25.05 -62.80
N ILE A 101 41.74 26.26 -62.52
CA ILE A 101 41.39 27.03 -61.32
C ILE A 101 39.89 27.42 -61.37
N GLU A 102 39.42 28.00 -62.48
CA GLU A 102 38.02 28.37 -62.74
C GLU A 102 37.05 27.19 -62.54
N VAL A 103 37.38 26.02 -63.08
CA VAL A 103 36.58 24.79 -62.94
C VAL A 103 36.64 24.23 -61.51
N ASN A 104 37.80 24.27 -60.85
CA ASN A 104 37.95 23.81 -59.46
C ASN A 104 37.18 24.72 -58.48
N SER A 105 37.23 26.05 -58.66
CA SER A 105 36.39 26.97 -57.89
C SER A 105 34.90 26.72 -58.16
N PHE A 106 34.49 26.56 -59.43
CA PHE A 106 33.10 26.24 -59.76
C PHE A 106 32.60 24.94 -59.12
N ILE A 107 33.43 23.88 -59.10
CA ILE A 107 33.09 22.61 -58.43
C ILE A 107 32.96 22.80 -56.91
N LYS A 108 33.82 23.62 -56.29
CA LYS A 108 33.71 23.96 -54.86
C LYS A 108 32.44 24.77 -54.57
N ASP A 109 32.18 25.83 -55.33
CA ASP A 109 30.96 26.63 -55.23
C ASP A 109 29.70 25.77 -55.37
N CYS A 110 29.68 24.83 -56.32
CA CYS A 110 28.57 23.90 -56.49
C CYS A 110 28.44 22.91 -55.31
N ALA A 111 29.55 22.40 -54.77
CA ALA A 111 29.53 21.53 -53.59
C ALA A 111 29.08 22.29 -52.32
N GLU A 112 29.48 23.55 -52.16
CA GLU A 112 29.07 24.39 -51.04
C GLU A 112 27.61 24.83 -51.15
N LYS A 113 27.14 25.25 -52.34
CA LYS A 113 25.72 25.52 -52.61
C LYS A 113 24.87 24.26 -52.39
N LYS A 114 25.36 23.09 -52.80
CA LYS A 114 24.68 21.81 -52.51
C LYS A 114 24.57 21.55 -51.00
N ARG A 115 25.67 21.64 -50.23
CA ARG A 115 25.63 21.46 -48.76
C ARG A 115 24.74 22.49 -48.08
N ALA A 116 24.72 23.74 -48.55
CA ALA A 116 23.85 24.79 -48.03
C ALA A 116 22.37 24.44 -48.28
N ALA A 117 22.02 24.04 -49.51
CA ALA A 117 20.66 23.60 -49.84
C ALA A 117 20.23 22.34 -49.05
N GLU A 118 21.11 21.35 -48.93
CA GLU A 118 20.87 20.13 -48.12
C GLU A 118 20.65 20.48 -46.63
N LYS A 119 21.45 21.39 -46.06
CA LYS A 119 21.28 21.86 -44.69
C LYS A 119 19.98 22.66 -44.50
N THR A 120 19.62 23.52 -45.46
CA THR A 120 18.36 24.28 -45.41
C THR A 120 17.16 23.34 -45.48
N ALA A 121 17.14 22.41 -46.43
CA ALA A 121 16.08 21.41 -46.56
C ALA A 121 15.96 20.50 -45.32
N GLN A 122 17.08 20.14 -44.68
CA GLN A 122 17.07 19.42 -43.40
C GLN A 122 16.51 20.27 -42.24
N GLY A 123 16.82 21.57 -42.20
CA GLY A 123 16.22 22.49 -41.23
C GLY A 123 14.70 22.64 -41.43
N GLU A 124 14.26 22.76 -42.69
CA GLU A 124 12.85 22.85 -43.06
C GLU A 124 12.09 21.55 -42.74
N THR A 125 12.65 20.37 -43.01
CA THR A 125 11.96 19.09 -42.67
C THR A 125 11.88 18.83 -41.17
N LEU A 126 12.88 19.26 -40.39
CA LEU A 126 12.81 19.22 -38.93
C LEU A 126 11.74 20.20 -38.40
N TYR A 127 11.75 21.45 -38.86
CA TYR A 127 10.77 22.46 -38.46
C TYR A 127 9.33 22.07 -38.85
N HIS A 128 9.13 21.49 -40.04
CA HIS A 128 7.83 20.95 -40.45
C HIS A 128 7.38 19.75 -39.61
N LYS A 129 8.31 18.94 -39.08
CA LYS A 129 7.99 17.83 -38.17
C LYS A 129 7.59 18.34 -36.79
N GLU A 130 8.35 19.26 -36.22
CA GLU A 130 8.03 19.91 -34.93
C GLU A 130 6.68 20.64 -34.98
N LEU A 131 6.44 21.41 -36.04
CA LEU A 131 5.16 22.10 -36.27
C LEU A 131 4.02 21.11 -36.53
N GLY A 132 4.28 20.00 -37.21
CA GLY A 132 3.30 18.92 -37.43
C GLY A 132 2.88 18.24 -36.12
N GLU A 133 3.85 17.92 -35.26
CA GLU A 133 3.61 17.33 -33.93
C GLU A 133 2.77 18.26 -33.05
N GLY A 134 3.08 19.56 -33.02
CA GLY A 134 2.25 20.56 -32.34
C GLY A 134 0.85 20.75 -32.96
N ILE A 135 0.70 20.60 -34.28
CA ILE A 135 -0.61 20.65 -34.94
C ILE A 135 -1.48 19.45 -34.56
N GLU A 136 -0.91 18.25 -34.46
CA GLU A 136 -1.68 17.08 -33.99
C GLU A 136 -2.02 17.18 -32.50
N SER A 137 -1.11 17.62 -31.62
CA SER A 137 -1.45 17.79 -30.19
C SER A 137 -2.59 18.81 -29.99
N PHE A 138 -2.55 19.96 -30.69
CA PHE A 138 -3.66 20.91 -30.63
C PHE A 138 -4.97 20.38 -31.25
N LYS A 139 -4.92 19.47 -32.23
CA LYS A 139 -6.13 18.78 -32.74
C LYS A 139 -6.71 17.82 -31.71
N GLU A 140 -5.85 17.10 -30.97
CA GLU A 140 -6.26 16.20 -29.88
C GLU A 140 -6.91 17.01 -28.74
N GLU A 141 -6.26 18.07 -28.25
CA GLU A 141 -6.84 19.00 -27.25
C GLU A 141 -8.18 19.60 -27.71
N ILE A 142 -8.27 20.05 -28.98
CA ILE A 142 -9.53 20.55 -29.56
C ILE A 142 -10.59 19.44 -29.69
N GLY A 143 -10.18 18.18 -29.85
CA GLY A 143 -11.04 17.00 -29.84
C GLY A 143 -11.62 16.74 -28.45
N GLU A 144 -10.78 16.71 -27.41
CA GLU A 144 -11.19 16.54 -26.02
C GLU A 144 -12.11 17.68 -25.57
N LEU A 145 -11.77 18.93 -25.87
CA LEU A 145 -12.59 20.10 -25.54
C LEU A 145 -13.95 20.09 -26.27
N LYS A 146 -14.03 19.53 -27.49
CA LYS A 146 -15.32 19.30 -28.18
C LYS A 146 -16.13 18.21 -27.49
N ALA A 147 -15.52 17.06 -27.18
CA ALA A 147 -16.20 15.96 -26.49
C ALA A 147 -16.72 16.40 -25.10
N PHE A 148 -15.91 17.14 -24.34
CA PHE A 148 -16.32 17.75 -23.07
C PHE A 148 -17.46 18.75 -23.25
N ARG A 149 -17.40 19.61 -24.28
CA ARG A 149 -18.49 20.56 -24.60
C ARG A 149 -19.78 19.85 -25.01
N GLU A 150 -19.70 18.74 -25.73
CA GLU A 150 -20.86 17.94 -26.12
C GLU A 150 -21.46 17.20 -24.93
N ALA A 151 -20.64 16.63 -24.04
CA ALA A 151 -21.08 16.06 -22.77
C ALA A 151 -21.76 17.11 -21.86
N LEU A 152 -21.14 18.29 -21.71
CA LEU A 152 -21.72 19.40 -20.94
C LEU A 152 -23.02 19.94 -21.57
N LYS A 153 -23.13 19.92 -22.90
CA LYS A 153 -24.38 20.28 -23.60
C LYS A 153 -25.47 19.23 -23.38
N ALA A 154 -25.11 17.94 -23.34
CA ALA A 154 -26.03 16.86 -23.04
C ALA A 154 -26.56 16.97 -21.60
N THR A 155 -25.70 17.14 -20.59
CA THR A 155 -26.15 17.30 -19.20
C THR A 155 -26.98 18.58 -19.00
N VAL A 156 -26.64 19.69 -19.66
CA VAL A 156 -27.50 20.90 -19.66
C VAL A 156 -28.87 20.62 -20.30
N GLN A 157 -28.97 19.76 -21.32
CA GLN A 157 -30.26 19.32 -21.88
C GLN A 157 -31.03 18.38 -20.93
N GLU A 158 -30.35 17.50 -20.20
CA GLU A 158 -30.93 16.65 -19.14
C GLU A 158 -31.46 17.48 -17.96
N PHE A 159 -30.80 18.60 -17.62
CA PHE A 159 -31.23 19.48 -16.53
C PHE A 159 -32.27 20.54 -16.93
N GLN A 160 -32.43 20.83 -18.23
CA GLN A 160 -33.40 21.82 -18.73
C GLN A 160 -34.87 21.62 -18.27
N PRO A 161 -35.40 20.39 -18.06
CA PRO A 161 -36.73 20.19 -17.50
C PRO A 161 -36.86 20.74 -16.07
N TYR A 162 -35.85 20.54 -15.21
CA TYR A 162 -35.87 21.04 -13.83
C TYR A 162 -35.70 22.56 -13.78
N GLU A 163 -34.90 23.14 -14.68
CA GLU A 163 -34.82 24.59 -14.86
C GLU A 163 -36.21 25.18 -15.17
N LYS A 164 -36.97 24.59 -16.11
CA LYS A 164 -38.35 25.01 -16.42
C LYS A 164 -39.29 24.90 -15.21
N VAL A 165 -39.20 23.82 -14.44
CA VAL A 165 -40.02 23.63 -13.24
C VAL A 165 -39.68 24.68 -12.16
N LEU A 166 -38.41 25.00 -11.93
CA LEU A 166 -38.00 26.09 -11.05
C LEU A 166 -38.55 27.44 -11.54
N ASP A 167 -38.47 27.69 -12.84
CA ASP A 167 -38.95 28.91 -13.49
C ASP A 167 -40.50 29.03 -13.43
N GLU A 168 -41.23 27.90 -13.44
CA GLU A 168 -42.68 27.84 -13.21
C GLU A 168 -43.04 28.04 -11.71
N VAL A 169 -42.31 27.40 -10.79
CA VAL A 169 -42.49 27.57 -9.34
C VAL A 169 -42.29 29.03 -8.92
N VAL A 170 -41.28 29.72 -9.47
CA VAL A 170 -41.04 31.16 -9.20
C VAL A 170 -42.14 32.05 -9.79
N LYS A 171 -42.78 31.67 -10.90
CA LYS A 171 -43.91 32.41 -11.49
C LYS A 171 -45.22 32.21 -10.73
N VAL A 172 -45.43 31.03 -10.13
CA VAL A 172 -46.62 30.69 -9.34
C VAL A 172 -46.50 31.14 -7.88
N SER A 173 -45.31 31.11 -7.30
CA SER A 173 -45.07 31.39 -5.89
C SER A 173 -44.36 32.72 -5.68
N SER A 174 -45.10 33.71 -5.14
CA SER A 174 -44.55 35.02 -4.74
C SER A 174 -43.59 34.97 -3.54
N ILE A 175 -43.20 33.77 -3.09
CA ILE A 175 -42.26 33.53 -1.99
C ILE A 175 -40.80 33.64 -2.48
N PHE A 176 -40.55 33.35 -3.76
CA PHE A 176 -39.23 33.33 -4.38
C PHE A 176 -39.07 34.46 -5.40
N VAL A 177 -37.93 35.15 -5.37
CA VAL A 177 -37.61 36.28 -6.27
C VAL A 177 -36.88 35.80 -7.53
N SER A 178 -36.26 34.62 -7.49
CA SER A 178 -35.43 34.05 -8.55
C SER A 178 -35.32 32.53 -8.37
N PRO A 179 -35.10 31.74 -9.44
CA PRO A 179 -34.74 30.33 -9.33
C PRO A 179 -33.56 30.08 -8.38
N LYS A 180 -32.59 31.02 -8.30
CA LYS A 180 -31.47 30.94 -7.36
C LYS A 180 -31.92 31.07 -5.91
N ASP A 181 -32.76 32.06 -5.60
CA ASP A 181 -33.35 32.25 -4.27
C ASP A 181 -34.27 31.08 -3.85
N CYS A 182 -34.81 30.31 -4.80
CA CYS A 182 -35.43 29.02 -4.50
C CYS A 182 -34.40 27.95 -4.10
N ILE A 183 -33.30 27.82 -4.84
CA ILE A 183 -32.22 26.85 -4.57
C ILE A 183 -31.51 27.18 -3.25
N ASP A 184 -31.05 28.42 -3.07
CA ASP A 184 -30.32 28.89 -1.88
C ASP A 184 -31.12 28.64 -0.58
N ARG A 185 -32.45 28.79 -0.63
CA ARG A 185 -33.35 28.46 0.50
C ARG A 185 -33.56 26.96 0.68
N CYS A 186 -33.65 26.19 -0.40
CA CYS A 186 -33.69 24.72 -0.32
C CYS A 186 -32.40 24.17 0.30
N ASP A 187 -31.23 24.67 -0.09
CA ASP A 187 -29.93 24.29 0.47
C ASP A 187 -29.83 24.69 1.95
N ALA A 188 -30.27 25.90 2.31
CA ALA A 188 -30.33 26.33 3.72
C ALA A 188 -31.27 25.45 4.56
N LEU A 189 -32.43 25.05 4.02
CA LEU A 189 -33.35 24.12 4.68
C LEU A 189 -32.77 22.70 4.80
N MET A 190 -32.06 22.21 3.78
CA MET A 190 -31.38 20.91 3.82
C MET A 190 -30.25 20.89 4.85
N LEU A 191 -29.44 21.96 4.93
CA LEU A 191 -28.43 22.11 5.97
C LEU A 191 -29.05 22.17 7.37
N ALA A 192 -30.10 22.98 7.55
CA ALA A 192 -30.84 23.04 8.82
C ALA A 192 -31.43 21.68 9.21
N GLN A 193 -31.98 20.91 8.26
CA GLN A 193 -32.50 19.56 8.53
C GLN A 193 -31.38 18.59 8.97
N VAL A 194 -30.18 18.67 8.38
CA VAL A 194 -29.02 17.87 8.80
C VAL A 194 -28.57 18.25 10.22
N GLU A 195 -28.55 19.54 10.56
CA GLU A 195 -28.22 19.99 11.92
C GLU A 195 -29.30 19.58 12.95
N ILE A 196 -30.58 19.70 12.62
CA ILE A 196 -31.70 19.26 13.45
C ILE A 196 -31.61 17.74 13.69
N ASN A 197 -31.46 16.93 12.64
CA ASN A 197 -31.33 15.47 12.76
C ASN A 197 -30.13 15.07 13.65
N LYS A 198 -29.01 15.79 13.54
CA LYS A 198 -27.81 15.56 14.36
C LYS A 198 -28.05 15.92 15.83
N LEU A 199 -28.75 17.02 16.12
CA LEU A 199 -29.10 17.44 17.47
C LEU A 199 -30.14 16.50 18.09
N GLU A 200 -31.15 16.08 17.32
CA GLU A 200 -32.14 15.07 17.75
C GLU A 200 -31.46 13.76 18.11
N HIS A 201 -30.56 13.25 17.27
CA HIS A 201 -29.81 12.02 17.55
C HIS A 201 -28.96 12.14 18.83
N GLN A 202 -28.30 13.28 19.05
CA GLN A 202 -27.60 13.56 20.31
C GLN A 202 -28.55 13.55 21.52
N LYS A 203 -29.75 14.13 21.40
CA LYS A 203 -30.74 14.14 22.48
C LYS A 203 -31.35 12.77 22.75
N LEU A 204 -31.55 11.93 21.73
CA LEU A 204 -31.96 10.54 21.89
C LEU A 204 -30.88 9.73 22.65
N LEU A 205 -29.60 9.91 22.31
CA LEU A 205 -28.49 9.28 23.05
C LEU A 205 -28.38 9.79 24.51
N GLU A 206 -28.59 11.08 24.76
CA GLU A 206 -28.68 11.61 26.13
C GLU A 206 -29.82 10.96 26.92
N ILE A 207 -31.02 10.88 26.33
CA ILE A 207 -32.21 10.25 26.94
C ILE A 207 -31.97 8.77 27.22
N GLU A 208 -31.36 8.03 26.29
CA GLU A 208 -31.02 6.63 26.51
C GLU A 208 -29.96 6.45 27.60
N SER A 209 -28.94 7.33 27.68
CA SER A 209 -27.99 7.34 28.80
C SER A 209 -28.65 7.62 30.16
N MET A 210 -29.71 8.45 30.19
CA MET A 210 -30.47 8.72 31.40
C MET A 210 -31.36 7.53 31.76
N ARG A 211 -31.98 6.87 30.78
CA ARG A 211 -32.76 5.64 30.97
C ARG A 211 -31.91 4.50 31.50
N GLN A 212 -30.70 4.29 30.96
CA GLN A 212 -29.76 3.27 31.45
C GLN A 212 -29.34 3.54 32.90
N ARG A 213 -28.96 4.79 33.23
CA ARG A 213 -28.64 5.20 34.62
C ARG A 213 -29.82 5.04 35.57
N MET A 214 -31.03 5.39 35.14
CA MET A 214 -32.24 5.20 35.94
C MET A 214 -32.46 3.70 36.24
N VAL A 215 -32.33 2.83 35.23
CA VAL A 215 -32.45 1.37 35.42
C VAL A 215 -31.40 0.84 36.38
N GLN A 216 -30.13 1.28 36.26
CA GLN A 216 -29.06 0.93 37.21
C GLN A 216 -29.42 1.32 38.65
N ILE A 217 -29.79 2.58 38.88
CA ILE A 217 -30.19 3.09 40.21
C ILE A 217 -31.41 2.33 40.75
N THR A 218 -32.41 2.00 39.92
CA THR A 218 -33.57 1.21 40.38
C THR A 218 -33.19 -0.23 40.73
N ASN A 219 -32.22 -0.84 40.04
CA ASN A 219 -31.73 -2.17 40.36
C ASN A 219 -30.90 -2.17 41.66
N GLU A 220 -30.06 -1.17 41.88
CA GLU A 220 -29.32 -0.97 43.13
C GLU A 220 -30.26 -0.71 44.32
N ALA A 221 -31.30 0.09 44.13
CA ALA A 221 -32.37 0.30 45.10
C ALA A 221 -33.14 -1.00 45.38
N ALA A 222 -33.48 -1.79 44.36
CA ALA A 222 -34.16 -3.08 44.54
C ALA A 222 -33.29 -4.11 45.29
N LEU A 223 -31.98 -4.16 45.00
CA LEU A 223 -31.02 -5.03 45.67
C LEU A 223 -30.80 -4.63 47.14
N THR A 224 -30.69 -3.33 47.44
CA THR A 224 -30.57 -2.85 48.83
C THR A 224 -31.84 -3.08 49.64
N VAL A 225 -33.03 -2.85 49.06
CA VAL A 225 -34.32 -3.20 49.69
C VAL A 225 -34.44 -4.72 49.92
N LEU A 226 -33.97 -5.56 49.00
CA LEU A 226 -33.94 -7.01 49.16
C LEU A 226 -32.98 -7.46 50.26
N GLY A 227 -31.82 -6.80 50.39
CA GLY A 227 -30.88 -6.98 51.51
C GLY A 227 -31.52 -6.65 52.85
N LEU A 228 -32.08 -5.44 52.99
CA LEU A 228 -32.78 -5.00 54.20
C LEU A 228 -33.96 -5.93 54.57
N LYS A 229 -34.67 -6.47 53.58
CA LYS A 229 -35.75 -7.46 53.81
C LYS A 229 -35.21 -8.78 54.36
N ASN A 230 -34.01 -9.21 53.93
CA ASN A 230 -33.34 -10.39 54.49
C ASN A 230 -32.90 -10.13 55.94
N ASP A 231 -32.32 -8.96 56.21
CA ASP A 231 -31.88 -8.56 57.56
C ASP A 231 -33.05 -8.42 58.54
N LEU A 232 -34.16 -7.82 58.11
CA LEU A 232 -35.41 -7.78 58.86
C LEU A 232 -35.91 -9.20 59.18
N ALA A 233 -35.96 -10.09 58.19
CA ALA A 233 -36.36 -11.48 58.42
C ALA A 233 -35.37 -12.26 59.31
N ARG A 234 -34.08 -11.90 59.34
CA ARG A 234 -33.10 -12.45 60.30
C ARG A 234 -33.38 -11.96 61.72
N LEU A 235 -33.65 -10.67 61.88
CA LEU A 235 -33.98 -10.04 63.16
C LEU A 235 -35.32 -10.56 63.73
N GLU A 236 -36.35 -10.73 62.90
CA GLU A 236 -37.64 -11.30 63.30
C GLU A 236 -37.53 -12.74 63.82
N ARG A 237 -36.69 -13.58 63.19
CA ARG A 237 -36.42 -14.95 63.69
C ARG A 237 -35.74 -14.91 65.05
N SER A 238 -34.65 -14.15 65.17
CA SER A 238 -33.92 -14.00 66.43
C SER A 238 -34.80 -13.45 67.56
N TYR A 239 -35.63 -12.44 67.29
CA TYR A 239 -36.60 -11.92 68.24
C TYR A 239 -37.63 -12.97 68.68
N ASN A 240 -38.17 -13.76 67.74
CA ASN A 240 -39.11 -14.83 68.08
C ASN A 240 -38.46 -15.95 68.90
N GLU A 241 -37.22 -16.33 68.58
CA GLU A 241 -36.44 -17.30 69.37
C GLU A 241 -36.19 -16.79 70.80
N SER A 242 -35.72 -15.56 70.96
CA SER A 242 -35.55 -14.92 72.28
C SER A 242 -36.87 -14.80 73.04
N ARG A 243 -37.98 -14.48 72.38
CA ARG A 243 -39.32 -14.42 72.98
C ARG A 243 -39.80 -15.79 73.47
N VAL A 244 -39.58 -16.86 72.70
CA VAL A 244 -39.91 -18.24 73.11
C VAL A 244 -39.01 -18.69 74.27
N GLN A 245 -37.73 -18.32 74.28
CA GLN A 245 -36.84 -18.57 75.42
C GLN A 245 -37.29 -17.81 76.67
N CYS A 246 -37.71 -16.54 76.54
CA CYS A 246 -38.23 -15.73 77.64
C CYS A 246 -39.48 -16.39 78.26
N LEU A 247 -40.50 -16.70 77.44
CA LEU A 247 -41.72 -17.38 77.88
C LEU A 247 -41.44 -18.74 78.55
N ARG A 248 -40.41 -19.48 78.08
CA ARG A 248 -39.95 -20.72 78.72
C ARG A 248 -39.38 -20.46 80.11
N TRP A 249 -38.53 -19.44 80.27
CA TRP A 249 -37.97 -19.08 81.58
C TRP A 249 -39.02 -18.51 82.53
N GLU A 250 -39.95 -17.69 82.05
CA GLU A 250 -41.11 -17.21 82.82
C GLU A 250 -41.98 -18.38 83.32
N LYS A 251 -42.27 -19.37 82.48
CA LYS A 251 -43.01 -20.57 82.89
C LYS A 251 -42.27 -21.40 83.93
N ILE A 252 -40.95 -21.54 83.81
CA ILE A 252 -40.12 -22.21 84.82
C ILE A 252 -40.15 -21.43 86.14
N LEU A 253 -39.92 -20.11 86.09
CA LEU A 253 -39.94 -19.22 87.26
C LEU A 253 -41.29 -19.22 87.98
N ALA A 254 -42.40 -19.19 87.24
CA ALA A 254 -43.76 -19.32 87.79
C ALA A 254 -43.94 -20.68 88.47
N SER A 255 -43.61 -21.79 87.79
CA SER A 255 -43.70 -23.13 88.37
C SER A 255 -42.83 -23.30 89.63
N THR A 256 -41.64 -22.69 89.68
CA THR A 256 -40.78 -22.68 90.88
C THR A 256 -41.38 -21.82 91.99
N LYS A 257 -41.95 -20.64 91.67
CA LYS A 257 -42.64 -19.79 92.64
C LYS A 257 -43.86 -20.49 93.25
N ASP A 258 -44.66 -21.16 92.43
CA ASP A 258 -45.84 -21.90 92.88
C ASP A 258 -45.44 -23.11 93.75
N ALA A 259 -44.36 -23.83 93.39
CA ALA A 259 -43.82 -24.91 94.21
C ALA A 259 -43.29 -24.40 95.58
N ILE A 260 -42.59 -23.26 95.60
CA ILE A 260 -42.14 -22.61 96.84
C ILE A 260 -43.35 -22.18 97.68
N ASN A 261 -44.37 -21.56 97.07
CA ASN A 261 -45.56 -21.10 97.75
C ASN A 261 -46.38 -22.27 98.34
N ASN A 262 -46.54 -23.37 97.59
CA ASN A 262 -47.23 -24.57 98.09
C ASN A 262 -46.45 -25.20 99.25
N SER A 263 -45.13 -25.37 99.13
CA SER A 263 -44.27 -25.86 100.21
C SER A 263 -44.35 -24.97 101.47
N TYR A 264 -44.39 -23.64 101.29
CA TYR A 264 -44.59 -22.71 102.39
C TYR A 264 -45.99 -22.82 103.03
N MET A 265 -47.04 -22.93 102.22
CA MET A 265 -48.41 -23.13 102.72
C MET A 265 -48.57 -24.46 103.47
N ASP A 266 -47.95 -25.54 103.01
CA ASP A 266 -47.98 -26.83 103.71
C ASP A 266 -47.15 -26.81 105.01
N LYS A 267 -46.07 -26.03 105.06
CA LYS A 267 -45.35 -25.72 106.31
C LYS A 267 -46.22 -24.94 107.30
N GLU A 268 -46.90 -23.88 106.88
CA GLU A 268 -47.81 -23.13 107.79
C GLU A 268 -49.01 -24.00 108.21
N ARG A 269 -49.60 -24.79 107.30
CA ARG A 269 -50.66 -25.76 107.62
C ARG A 269 -50.23 -26.78 108.67
N THR A 270 -49.01 -27.33 108.57
CA THR A 270 -48.50 -28.29 109.55
C THR A 270 -48.18 -27.62 110.89
N ILE A 271 -47.65 -26.40 110.89
CA ILE A 271 -47.46 -25.61 112.13
C ILE A 271 -48.79 -25.30 112.81
N ASP A 272 -49.82 -24.88 112.08
CA ASP A 272 -51.15 -24.62 112.63
C ASP A 272 -51.85 -25.92 113.07
N ALA A 273 -51.65 -27.05 112.38
CA ALA A 273 -52.14 -28.35 112.82
C ALA A 273 -51.51 -28.80 114.14
N ILE A 274 -50.18 -28.69 114.28
CA ILE A 274 -49.45 -28.95 115.53
C ILE A 274 -49.94 -28.03 116.66
N THR A 275 -50.10 -26.73 116.37
CA THR A 275 -50.59 -25.74 117.35
C THR A 275 -52.02 -26.03 117.80
N ASN A 276 -52.90 -26.45 116.88
CA ASN A 276 -54.27 -26.85 117.21
C ASN A 276 -54.33 -28.16 118.01
N LEU A 277 -53.52 -29.16 117.66
CA LEU A 277 -53.44 -30.44 118.39
C LEU A 277 -52.95 -30.20 119.83
N HIS A 278 -51.88 -29.42 120.02
CA HIS A 278 -51.42 -28.96 121.33
C HIS A 278 -52.56 -28.27 122.10
N ARG A 279 -53.31 -27.37 121.46
CA ARG A 279 -54.42 -26.64 122.09
C ARG A 279 -55.57 -27.55 122.52
N ILE A 280 -55.86 -28.62 121.77
CA ILE A 280 -56.86 -29.64 122.13
C ILE A 280 -56.38 -30.42 123.36
N LEU A 281 -55.11 -30.82 123.40
CA LEU A 281 -54.53 -31.51 124.55
C LEU A 281 -54.51 -30.63 125.81
N CYS A 282 -54.08 -29.36 125.72
CA CYS A 282 -54.16 -28.43 126.86
C CYS A 282 -55.59 -28.26 127.39
N ARG A 283 -56.59 -28.14 126.48
CA ARG A 283 -58.01 -28.06 126.85
C ARG A 283 -58.52 -29.32 127.56
N ARG A 284 -58.04 -30.52 127.20
CA ARG A 284 -58.41 -31.77 127.90
C ARG A 284 -57.93 -31.80 129.35
N ARG A 285 -56.87 -31.05 129.67
CA ARG A 285 -56.19 -31.05 130.97
C ARG A 285 -56.41 -29.74 131.77
N ASP A 286 -57.29 -28.86 131.30
CA ASP A 286 -57.55 -27.50 131.82
C ASP A 286 -56.28 -26.63 132.03
N ILE A 287 -55.24 -26.88 131.23
CA ILE A 287 -54.00 -26.08 131.26
C ILE A 287 -54.18 -24.85 130.35
N PRO A 288 -53.91 -23.61 130.84
CA PRO A 288 -53.98 -22.42 130.01
C PRO A 288 -52.94 -22.47 128.88
N SER A 289 -53.41 -22.47 127.63
CA SER A 289 -52.56 -22.65 126.44
C SER A 289 -51.73 -21.40 126.10
N SER A 290 -50.72 -21.11 126.90
CA SER A 290 -49.79 -19.97 126.73
C SER A 290 -48.51 -20.40 125.99
N SER A 291 -48.60 -20.60 124.68
CA SER A 291 -47.44 -20.79 123.81
C SER A 291 -47.56 -19.95 122.54
N ALA A 292 -46.46 -19.30 122.15
CA ALA A 292 -46.36 -18.50 120.94
C ALA A 292 -45.89 -19.35 119.74
N ARG A 293 -46.26 -18.95 118.51
CA ARG A 293 -46.02 -19.70 117.26
C ARG A 293 -44.54 -19.99 116.92
N GLY A 294 -43.57 -19.51 117.70
CA GLY A 294 -42.13 -19.71 117.47
C GLY A 294 -41.55 -21.02 118.01
N ASP A 295 -42.00 -21.50 119.18
CA ASP A 295 -41.35 -22.61 119.90
C ASP A 295 -41.88 -24.00 119.49
N LEU A 296 -41.83 -24.31 118.18
CA LEU A 296 -42.41 -25.54 117.61
C LEU A 296 -41.86 -26.83 118.24
N VAL A 297 -40.59 -26.85 118.64
CA VAL A 297 -39.97 -28.01 119.30
C VAL A 297 -40.64 -28.28 120.65
N LYS A 298 -40.81 -27.26 121.50
CA LYS A 298 -41.46 -27.39 122.82
C LYS A 298 -42.93 -27.77 122.70
N LEU A 299 -43.62 -27.25 121.68
CA LEU A 299 -44.99 -27.65 121.32
C LEU A 299 -45.06 -29.15 120.98
N LEU A 300 -44.12 -29.66 120.18
CA LEU A 300 -44.04 -31.08 119.82
C LEU A 300 -43.64 -31.99 120.99
N ASP A 301 -42.67 -31.58 121.81
CA ASP A 301 -42.29 -32.33 123.02
C ASP A 301 -43.46 -32.42 124.01
N SER A 302 -44.21 -31.33 124.20
CA SER A 302 -45.41 -31.33 125.05
C SER A 302 -46.54 -32.19 124.48
N ILE A 303 -46.72 -32.23 123.15
CA ILE A 303 -47.65 -33.17 122.50
C ILE A 303 -47.20 -34.60 122.74
N LYS A 304 -45.91 -34.90 122.50
CA LYS A 304 -45.34 -36.24 122.60
C LYS A 304 -45.52 -36.79 124.02
N ASN A 305 -45.10 -36.04 125.04
CA ASN A 305 -45.19 -36.47 126.43
C ASN A 305 -46.66 -36.73 126.85
N GLU A 306 -47.60 -35.89 126.42
CA GLU A 306 -49.03 -36.10 126.70
C GLU A 306 -49.58 -37.33 125.94
N VAL A 307 -49.20 -37.54 124.68
CA VAL A 307 -49.60 -38.75 123.92
C VAL A 307 -49.00 -40.02 124.52
N GLU A 308 -47.77 -39.98 125.02
CA GLU A 308 -47.15 -41.10 125.75
C GLU A 308 -47.89 -41.41 127.06
N ILE A 309 -48.28 -40.38 127.83
CA ILE A 309 -49.16 -40.54 129.01
C ILE A 309 -50.50 -41.17 128.62
N LEU A 310 -51.16 -40.64 127.58
CA LEU A 310 -52.46 -41.15 127.13
C LEU A 310 -52.38 -42.60 126.62
N THR A 311 -51.28 -42.97 125.95
CA THR A 311 -51.05 -44.35 125.48
C THR A 311 -50.71 -45.28 126.64
N GLY A 312 -50.06 -44.77 127.70
CA GLY A 312 -49.87 -45.49 128.96
C GLY A 312 -51.19 -45.80 129.64
N VAL A 313 -52.03 -44.78 129.87
CA VAL A 313 -53.37 -44.94 130.46
C VAL A 313 -54.26 -45.88 129.64
N LEU A 314 -54.19 -45.82 128.31
CA LEU A 314 -54.99 -46.70 127.44
C LEU A 314 -54.54 -48.16 127.59
N LYS A 315 -53.23 -48.43 127.71
CA LYS A 315 -52.70 -49.77 128.03
C LYS A 315 -53.02 -50.24 129.44
N GLU A 316 -53.10 -49.35 130.42
CA GLU A 316 -53.57 -49.68 131.77
C GLU A 316 -55.07 -50.04 131.78
N VAL A 317 -55.88 -49.41 130.93
CA VAL A 317 -57.28 -49.80 130.71
C VAL A 317 -57.37 -51.15 129.98
N GLU A 318 -56.66 -51.33 128.87
CA GLU A 318 -56.61 -52.60 128.12
C GLU A 318 -56.11 -53.79 128.95
N SER A 319 -55.28 -53.55 129.97
CA SER A 319 -54.82 -54.58 130.92
C SER A 319 -55.67 -54.69 132.19
N SER A 320 -56.70 -53.86 132.35
CA SER A 320 -57.66 -53.89 133.46
C SER A 320 -59.07 -54.36 133.07
N ASP A 321 -59.33 -54.61 131.78
CA ASP A 321 -60.66 -54.96 131.26
C ASP A 321 -60.87 -56.51 131.24
N PRO A 322 -61.76 -57.09 132.07
CA PRO A 322 -61.77 -58.53 132.36
C PRO A 322 -62.58 -59.36 131.35
N ALA A 323 -62.17 -59.36 130.08
CA ALA A 323 -62.82 -60.12 129.00
C ALA A 323 -62.31 -61.58 128.91
N VAL A 324 -62.76 -62.44 129.82
CA VAL A 324 -62.64 -63.91 129.66
C VAL A 324 -64.04 -64.54 129.67
N LYS A 325 -64.26 -65.52 128.77
CA LYS A 325 -65.46 -66.37 128.63
C LYS A 325 -66.67 -65.77 127.87
N LEU A 326 -66.53 -65.65 126.55
CA LEU A 326 -67.52 -66.13 125.56
C LEU A 326 -67.00 -65.92 124.12
N GLU A 327 -66.23 -66.90 123.59
CA GLU A 327 -66.14 -67.24 122.15
C GLU A 327 -65.21 -68.44 121.82
N GLU A 328 -64.60 -69.09 122.82
CA GLU A 328 -64.19 -70.50 122.64
C GLU A 328 -65.43 -71.41 122.58
N VAL A 329 -66.00 -71.55 121.37
CA VAL A 329 -66.73 -72.69 120.79
C VAL A 329 -67.51 -72.17 119.57
N ARG A 330 -67.26 -72.79 118.40
CA ARG A 330 -67.49 -72.27 117.02
C ARG A 330 -66.39 -71.29 116.60
N ASP A 331 -65.61 -71.52 115.54
CA ASP A 331 -65.66 -72.59 114.53
C ASP A 331 -64.35 -73.39 114.42
N VAL A 332 -64.47 -74.69 114.70
CA VAL A 332 -63.61 -75.74 114.13
C VAL A 332 -64.36 -76.30 112.92
N THR A 333 -63.62 -76.72 111.89
CA THR A 333 -64.11 -77.35 110.64
C THR A 333 -65.06 -76.49 109.76
N PHE A 334 -64.45 -75.61 108.96
CA PHE A 334 -64.55 -75.73 107.50
C PHE A 334 -63.14 -75.75 106.91
N CYS A 335 -62.94 -76.50 105.83
CA CYS A 335 -61.62 -76.90 105.29
C CYS A 335 -61.12 -75.99 104.16
#